data_AF-A0A357T0L0-F1
#
_entry.id   AF-A0A357T0L0-F1
#
_cell.length_a   1.000
_cell.length_b   1.000
_cell.length_c   1.000
_cell.angle_alpha   90.00
_cell.angle_beta   90.00
_cell.angle_gamma   90.00
#
_symmetry.space_group_name_H-M   'P 1'
#
loop_
_entity.id
_entity.type
_entity.pdbx_description
1 polymer ?
#
loop_
_entity_poly.entity_id
_entity_poly.type
_entity_poly.pdbx_seq_one_letter_code
_entity_poly.pdbx_strand_id
1 'polypeptide(L)'
;MKKKLLFSGIIALLVIFLSATVSYGVWENAVWLGTDLGQTGRKMGYFHDDKIATKIISQHVNGEFSSEIQVGSTLVSFSDSSGLYAMVGGKTNGRLDFLFGAGFNYKNRYSPFLLTGGVKCLVPSQQVIYEIDAFYQILPPLLVNLSYDSHAETIFIGLGLSYN
;
A
#
# COMPACT_ATOMS: atom_id res chain seq x y z
N MET A 1 -2.98 -5.27 22.52
CA MET A 1 -1.74 -4.45 22.63
C MET A 1 -0.46 -5.22 22.28
N LYS A 2 -0.14 -6.38 22.87
CA LYS A 2 1.13 -7.10 22.62
C LYS A 2 1.38 -7.47 21.14
N LYS A 3 0.34 -7.91 20.41
CA LYS A 3 0.46 -8.22 18.97
C LYS A 3 0.75 -6.98 18.10
N LYS A 4 0.17 -5.81 18.45
CA LYS A 4 0.39 -4.55 17.70
C LYS A 4 1.85 -4.10 17.78
N LEU A 5 2.44 -4.10 18.98
CA LEU A 5 3.86 -3.79 19.18
C LEU A 5 4.78 -4.78 18.47
N LEU A 6 4.43 -6.07 18.48
CA LEU A 6 5.21 -7.11 17.79
C LEU A 6 5.20 -6.89 16.27
N PHE A 7 4.01 -6.71 15.66
CA PHE A 7 3.88 -6.49 14.21
C PHE A 7 4.53 -5.19 13.77
N SER A 8 4.31 -4.09 14.49
CA SER A 8 4.98 -2.81 14.20
C SER A 8 6.51 -2.94 14.32
N GLY A 9 7.01 -3.67 15.32
CA GLY A 9 8.45 -3.90 15.48
C GLY A 9 9.05 -4.73 14.34
N ILE A 10 8.38 -5.81 13.92
CA ILE A 10 8.80 -6.63 12.78
C ILE A 10 8.83 -5.80 11.50
N ILE A 11 7.76 -5.03 11.21
CA ILE A 11 7.70 -4.17 10.01
C ILE A 11 8.83 -3.15 10.03
N ALA A 12 9.06 -2.46 11.16
CA ALA A 12 10.12 -1.47 11.27
C ALA A 12 11.51 -2.07 10.99
N LEU A 13 11.79 -3.25 11.55
CA LEU A 13 13.08 -3.93 11.38
C LEU A 13 13.29 -4.36 9.93
N LEU A 14 12.23 -4.83 9.27
CA LEU A 14 12.25 -5.25 7.87
C LEU A 14 12.43 -4.05 6.93
N VAL A 15 11.76 -2.92 7.20
CA VAL A 15 11.94 -1.66 6.46
C VAL A 15 13.39 -1.17 6.55
N ILE A 16 13.99 -1.19 7.74
CA ILE A 16 15.40 -0.82 7.94
C ILE A 16 16.30 -1.72 7.11
N PHE A 17 16.09 -3.05 7.17
CA PHE A 17 16.92 -4.01 6.44
C PHE A 17 16.80 -3.84 4.92
N LEU A 18 15.59 -3.66 4.41
CA LEU A 18 15.35 -3.44 2.97
C LEU A 18 15.91 -2.09 2.49
N SER A 19 15.91 -1.06 3.35
CA SER A 19 16.50 0.23 3.00
C SER A 19 18.03 0.23 2.90
N ALA A 20 18.69 -0.77 3.50
CA ALA A 20 20.15 -0.88 3.57
C ALA A 20 20.78 -1.59 2.35
N THR A 21 19.98 -2.14 1.43
CA THR A 21 20.51 -2.78 0.23
C THR A 21 20.75 -1.75 -0.87
N VAL A 22 21.97 -1.73 -1.41
CA VAL A 22 22.37 -0.84 -2.51
C VAL A 22 22.13 -1.57 -3.82
N SER A 23 21.07 -1.18 -4.53
CA SER A 23 20.76 -1.64 -5.89
C SER A 23 19.85 -0.63 -6.58
N TYR A 24 19.89 -0.58 -7.91
CA TYR A 24 19.01 0.26 -8.69
C TYR A 24 17.65 -0.43 -8.89
N GLY A 25 16.58 0.20 -8.40
CA GLY A 25 15.21 -0.26 -8.60
C GLY A 25 14.58 0.38 -9.84
N VAL A 26 13.94 -0.45 -10.67
CA VAL A 26 13.09 0.01 -11.76
C VAL A 26 11.68 0.21 -11.20
N TRP A 27 11.09 1.41 -11.32
CA TRP A 27 9.83 1.78 -10.65
C TRP A 27 8.92 2.66 -11.51
N GLU A 28 9.08 2.67 -12.83
CA GLU A 28 8.20 3.45 -13.71
C GLU A 28 6.79 2.84 -13.76
N ASN A 29 6.68 1.52 -13.74
CA ASN A 29 5.41 0.83 -13.71
C ASN A 29 5.51 -0.35 -12.77
N ALA A 30 4.50 -0.56 -11.93
CA ALA A 30 4.42 -1.78 -11.13
C ALA A 30 3.00 -2.31 -11.03
N VAL A 31 2.86 -3.63 -11.11
CA VAL A 31 1.63 -4.35 -10.83
C VAL A 31 1.91 -5.39 -9.76
N TRP A 32 0.97 -5.57 -8.83
CA TRP A 32 1.15 -6.53 -7.76
C TRP A 32 -0.17 -7.13 -7.30
N LEU A 33 -0.07 -8.32 -6.74
CA LEU A 33 -1.14 -9.09 -6.12
C LEU A 33 -0.66 -9.53 -4.75
N GLY A 34 -1.54 -9.48 -3.75
CA GLY A 34 -1.23 -9.87 -2.39
C GLY A 34 -2.42 -10.49 -1.68
N THR A 35 -2.10 -11.25 -0.64
CA THR A 35 -3.06 -11.88 0.26
C THR A 35 -2.71 -11.55 1.69
N ASP A 36 -3.71 -11.48 2.55
CA ASP A 36 -3.46 -11.42 3.99
C ASP A 36 -2.95 -12.77 4.51
N LEU A 37 -2.34 -12.75 5.70
CA LEU A 37 -1.84 -13.97 6.35
C LEU A 37 -2.94 -15.01 6.62
N GLY A 38 -4.19 -14.55 6.83
CA GLY A 38 -5.35 -15.41 7.03
C GLY A 38 -5.93 -16.01 5.74
N GLN A 39 -5.45 -15.59 4.57
CA GLN A 39 -5.98 -15.96 3.24
C GLN A 39 -7.47 -15.63 3.04
N THR A 40 -7.96 -14.62 3.75
CA THR A 40 -9.35 -14.12 3.72
C THR A 40 -9.50 -12.79 2.99
N GLY A 41 -8.39 -12.13 2.71
CA GLY A 41 -8.27 -10.85 2.05
C GLY A 41 -7.31 -10.94 0.88
N ARG A 42 -7.69 -10.30 -0.22
CA ARG A 42 -6.88 -10.12 -1.43
C ARG A 42 -6.72 -8.64 -1.68
N LYS A 43 -5.56 -8.28 -2.18
CA LYS A 43 -5.23 -6.92 -2.54
C LYS A 43 -4.49 -6.94 -3.85
N MET A 44 -4.76 -5.97 -4.70
CA MET A 44 -3.99 -5.76 -5.91
C MET A 44 -3.79 -4.28 -6.13
N GLY A 45 -2.74 -3.94 -6.85
CA GLY A 45 -2.53 -2.57 -7.24
C GLY A 45 -1.68 -2.44 -8.48
N TYR A 46 -1.74 -1.24 -9.02
CA TYR A 46 -0.92 -0.76 -10.10
C TYR A 46 -0.44 0.65 -9.73
N PHE A 47 0.79 1.00 -10.06
CA PHE A 47 1.21 2.39 -10.09
C PHE A 47 2.06 2.70 -11.32
N HIS A 48 1.97 3.96 -11.77
CA HIS A 48 2.73 4.52 -12.88
C HIS A 48 3.49 5.76 -12.41
N ASP A 49 4.81 5.69 -12.51
CA ASP A 49 5.81 6.75 -12.29
C ASP A 49 5.53 7.54 -11.02
N ASP A 50 5.09 6.85 -9.96
CA ASP A 50 4.54 7.41 -8.72
C ASP A 50 3.42 8.46 -8.84
N LYS A 51 3.01 8.83 -10.06
CA LYS A 51 2.00 9.84 -10.38
C LYS A 51 0.58 9.34 -10.27
N ILE A 52 0.35 8.07 -10.61
CA ILE A 52 -0.97 7.45 -10.59
C ILE A 52 -0.86 6.11 -9.87
N ALA A 53 -1.77 5.85 -8.94
CA ALA A 53 -1.88 4.57 -8.25
C ALA A 53 -3.32 4.10 -8.25
N THR A 54 -3.55 2.85 -8.62
CA THR A 54 -4.86 2.18 -8.51
C THR A 54 -4.71 1.00 -7.57
N LYS A 55 -5.68 0.82 -6.68
CA LYS A 55 -5.67 -0.29 -5.71
C LYS A 55 -7.07 -0.85 -5.58
N ILE A 56 -7.16 -2.17 -5.51
CA ILE A 56 -8.39 -2.92 -5.27
C ILE A 56 -8.14 -3.83 -4.06
N ILE A 57 -9.06 -3.82 -3.11
CA ILE A 57 -9.02 -4.66 -1.91
C ILE A 57 -10.32 -5.44 -1.84
N SER A 58 -10.24 -6.73 -1.56
CA SER A 58 -11.39 -7.61 -1.36
C SER A 58 -11.14 -8.46 -0.12
N GLN A 59 -11.88 -8.28 0.96
CA GLN A 59 -11.58 -8.92 2.24
C GLN A 59 -12.82 -9.13 3.10
N HIS A 60 -12.75 -10.06 4.04
CA HIS A 60 -13.77 -10.22 5.08
C HIS A 60 -13.31 -9.56 6.37
N VAL A 61 -14.11 -8.62 6.89
CA VAL A 61 -13.82 -7.92 8.16
C VAL A 61 -15.00 -8.15 9.10
N ASN A 62 -14.73 -8.69 10.28
CA ASN A 62 -15.76 -9.03 11.28
C ASN A 62 -16.90 -9.91 10.72
N GLY A 63 -16.60 -10.79 9.76
CA GLY A 63 -17.58 -11.68 9.13
C GLY A 63 -18.37 -11.07 7.97
N GLU A 64 -18.16 -9.79 7.66
CA GLU A 64 -18.79 -9.13 6.52
C GLU A 64 -17.83 -9.01 5.33
N PHE A 65 -18.33 -9.26 4.13
CA PHE A 65 -17.57 -9.07 2.90
C PHE A 65 -17.46 -7.58 2.56
N SER A 66 -16.23 -7.13 2.37
CA SER A 66 -15.91 -5.78 1.90
C SER A 66 -15.11 -5.80 0.60
N SER A 67 -15.44 -4.87 -0.29
CA SER A 67 -14.70 -4.62 -1.53
C SER A 67 -14.45 -3.13 -1.69
N GLU A 68 -13.24 -2.76 -2.07
CA GLU A 68 -12.79 -1.38 -2.20
C GLU A 68 -12.03 -1.18 -3.50
N ILE A 69 -12.27 -0.06 -4.16
CA ILE A 69 -11.49 0.42 -5.30
C ILE A 69 -11.09 1.86 -5.02
N GLN A 70 -9.81 2.16 -5.17
CA GLN A 70 -9.30 3.53 -5.05
C GLN A 70 -8.33 3.87 -6.17
N VAL A 71 -8.34 5.13 -6.56
CA VAL A 71 -7.39 5.75 -7.48
C VAL A 71 -6.77 6.94 -6.76
N GLY A 72 -5.46 7.07 -6.83
CA GLY A 72 -4.71 8.17 -6.27
C GLY A 72 -3.76 8.79 -7.27
N SER A 73 -3.42 10.05 -7.02
CA SER A 73 -2.44 10.78 -7.81
C SER A 73 -1.56 11.67 -6.94
N THR A 74 -0.29 11.77 -7.32
CA THR A 74 0.67 12.68 -6.68
C THR A 74 0.29 14.13 -6.99
N LEU A 75 0.01 14.88 -5.92
CA LEU A 75 -0.36 16.30 -5.99
C LEU A 75 0.86 17.20 -5.97
N VAL A 76 1.87 16.83 -5.18
CA VAL A 76 3.08 17.63 -4.96
C VAL A 76 4.28 16.70 -4.90
N SER A 77 5.30 16.98 -5.73
CA SER A 77 6.60 16.33 -5.65
C SER A 77 7.57 17.26 -4.92
N PHE A 78 8.18 16.79 -3.84
CA PHE A 78 9.23 17.53 -3.12
C PHE A 78 10.60 17.30 -3.73
N SER A 79 10.81 16.12 -4.30
CA SER A 79 12.03 15.70 -4.97
C SER A 79 11.72 14.57 -5.96
N ASP A 80 12.73 14.11 -6.69
CA ASP A 80 12.66 12.90 -7.53
C ASP A 80 12.41 11.59 -6.73
N SER A 81 12.31 11.69 -5.41
CA SER A 81 12.27 10.58 -4.46
C SER A 81 11.12 10.67 -3.47
N SER A 82 10.34 11.77 -3.45
CA SER A 82 9.27 11.93 -2.47
C SER A 82 8.20 12.93 -2.89
N GLY A 83 6.97 12.69 -2.42
CA GLY A 83 5.83 13.56 -2.68
C GLY A 83 4.66 13.32 -1.75
N LEU A 84 3.60 14.08 -1.98
CA LEU A 84 2.29 13.90 -1.39
C LEU A 84 1.30 13.50 -2.48
N TYR A 85 0.44 12.54 -2.15
CA TYR A 85 -0.64 12.09 -3.03
C TYR A 85 -2.00 12.26 -2.37
N ALA A 86 -3.02 12.41 -3.19
CA ALA A 86 -4.42 12.29 -2.78
C ALA A 86 -5.03 11.05 -3.41
N MET A 87 -6.06 10.50 -2.78
CA MET A 87 -6.78 9.33 -3.27
C MET A 87 -8.29 9.51 -3.11
N VAL A 88 -9.01 8.97 -4.07
CA VAL A 88 -10.47 8.90 -4.10
C VAL A 88 -10.91 7.51 -4.49
N GLY A 89 -12.08 7.08 -4.03
CA GLY A 89 -12.55 5.74 -4.32
C GLY A 89 -13.93 5.44 -3.76
N GLY A 90 -14.26 4.15 -3.73
CA GLY A 90 -15.48 3.63 -3.15
C GLY A 90 -15.24 2.31 -2.46
N LYS A 91 -15.98 2.10 -1.38
CA LYS A 91 -15.99 0.86 -0.61
C LYS A 91 -17.42 0.36 -0.45
N THR A 92 -17.62 -0.94 -0.64
CA THR A 92 -18.87 -1.63 -0.31
C THR A 92 -18.62 -2.60 0.84
N ASN A 93 -19.42 -2.52 1.90
CA ASN A 93 -19.46 -3.48 3.01
C ASN A 93 -20.87 -3.44 3.64
N GLY A 94 -21.86 -3.99 2.95
CA GLY A 94 -23.29 -3.85 3.32
C GLY A 94 -23.90 -2.47 3.05
N ARG A 95 -23.06 -1.45 2.81
CA ARG A 95 -23.39 -0.11 2.33
C ARG A 95 -22.30 0.41 1.39
N LEU A 96 -22.63 1.43 0.61
CA LEU A 96 -21.66 2.17 -0.20
C LEU A 96 -21.09 3.36 0.58
N ASP A 97 -19.77 3.40 0.72
CA ASP A 97 -19.02 4.55 1.23
C ASP A 97 -18.13 5.13 0.12
N PHE A 98 -18.10 6.46 0.01
CA PHE A 98 -17.07 7.19 -0.72
C PHE A 98 -15.79 7.27 0.11
N LEU A 99 -14.65 7.14 -0.56
CA LEU A 99 -13.32 7.19 0.05
C LEU A 99 -12.63 8.47 -0.39
N PHE A 100 -12.09 9.21 0.58
CA PHE A 100 -11.21 10.36 0.34
C PHE A 100 -9.99 10.23 1.24
N GLY A 101 -8.80 10.37 0.68
CA GLY A 101 -7.58 10.23 1.46
C GLY A 101 -6.41 11.01 0.89
N ALA A 102 -5.33 11.00 1.66
CA ALA A 102 -4.05 11.55 1.26
C ALA A 102 -2.92 10.81 1.96
N GLY A 103 -1.71 10.96 1.44
CA GLY A 103 -0.54 10.32 2.00
C GLY A 103 0.75 10.85 1.39
N PHE A 104 1.82 10.13 1.66
CA PHE A 104 3.14 10.38 1.12
C PHE A 104 3.63 9.17 0.33
N ASN A 105 4.42 9.43 -0.69
CA ASN A 105 5.23 8.45 -1.40
C ASN A 105 6.71 8.76 -1.16
N TYR A 106 7.49 7.70 -1.02
CA TYR A 106 8.94 7.76 -0.91
C TYR A 106 9.54 6.65 -1.78
N LYS A 107 10.48 7.02 -2.64
CA LYS A 107 11.20 6.14 -3.55
C LYS A 107 12.68 6.44 -3.39
N ASN A 108 13.47 5.47 -2.95
CA ASN A 108 14.92 5.68 -2.87
C ASN A 108 15.54 5.48 -4.26
N ARG A 109 16.34 6.43 -4.76
CA ARG A 109 17.07 6.28 -6.04
C ARG A 109 18.19 5.25 -5.95
N TYR A 110 18.70 4.97 -4.75
CA TYR A 110 19.86 4.10 -4.50
C TYR A 110 19.50 2.77 -3.84
N SER A 111 18.20 2.51 -3.64
CA SER A 111 17.71 1.25 -3.08
C SER A 111 16.49 0.82 -3.89
N PRO A 112 16.29 -0.49 -4.08
CA PRO A 112 15.11 -1.03 -4.74
C PRO A 112 13.89 -0.98 -3.81
N PHE A 113 13.70 0.11 -3.08
CA PHE A 113 12.70 0.28 -2.04
C PHE A 113 11.77 1.46 -2.37
N LEU A 114 10.48 1.20 -2.26
CA LEU A 114 9.41 2.18 -2.39
C LEU A 114 8.45 2.04 -1.21
N LEU A 115 8.01 3.16 -0.67
CA LEU A 115 7.11 3.24 0.46
C LEU A 115 5.98 4.22 0.14
N THR A 116 4.74 3.81 0.38
CA THR A 116 3.60 4.71 0.40
C THR A 116 2.88 4.57 1.72
N GLY A 117 2.50 5.68 2.34
CA GLY A 117 1.74 5.67 3.57
C GLY A 117 0.73 6.80 3.59
N GLY A 118 -0.42 6.58 4.21
CA GLY A 118 -1.48 7.58 4.19
C GLY A 118 -2.65 7.27 5.07
N VAL A 119 -3.63 8.16 4.99
CA VAL A 119 -4.90 8.08 5.69
C VAL A 119 -6.03 8.27 4.69
N LYS A 120 -7.11 7.52 4.88
CA LYS A 120 -8.36 7.68 4.13
C LYS A 120 -9.55 7.73 5.08
N CYS A 121 -10.55 8.50 4.70
CA CYS A 121 -11.82 8.64 5.39
C CYS A 121 -12.93 8.09 4.50
N LEU A 122 -13.83 7.33 5.10
CA LEU A 122 -15.01 6.77 4.46
C LEU A 122 -16.25 7.60 4.82
N VAL A 123 -17.05 7.94 3.81
CA VAL A 123 -18.26 8.77 3.94
C VAL A 123 -19.44 8.05 3.29
N PRO A 124 -20.59 7.85 3.99
CA PRO A 124 -20.98 8.49 5.24
C PRO A 124 -20.56 7.75 6.52
N SER A 125 -19.83 6.64 6.44
CA SER A 125 -19.49 5.84 7.62
C SER A 125 -18.66 6.54 8.70
N GLN A 126 -18.01 7.67 8.38
CA GLN A 126 -17.12 8.42 9.27
C GLN A 126 -15.96 7.58 9.80
N GLN A 127 -15.53 6.59 9.03
CA GLN A 127 -14.44 5.69 9.42
C GLN A 127 -13.10 6.20 8.86
N VAL A 128 -12.10 6.33 9.74
CA VAL A 128 -10.72 6.67 9.38
C VAL A 128 -9.89 5.39 9.31
N ILE A 129 -9.14 5.23 8.23
CA ILE A 129 -8.29 4.07 7.96
C ILE A 129 -6.88 4.56 7.64
N TYR A 130 -5.89 3.92 8.27
CA TYR A 130 -4.48 4.14 8.03
C TYR A 130 -3.92 3.00 7.19
N GLU A 131 -3.15 3.35 6.16
CA GLU A 131 -2.51 2.38 5.29
C GLU A 131 -1.03 2.67 5.12
N ILE A 132 -0.27 1.59 4.95
CA ILE A 132 1.13 1.64 4.54
C ILE A 132 1.40 0.48 3.59
N ASP A 133 2.10 0.75 2.49
CA ASP A 133 2.57 -0.23 1.52
C ASP A 133 4.07 -0.03 1.32
N ALA A 134 4.85 -1.06 1.65
CA ALA A 134 6.28 -1.13 1.40
C ALA A 134 6.53 -2.11 0.25
N PHE A 135 7.30 -1.69 -0.74
CA PHE A 135 7.66 -2.46 -1.90
C PHE A 135 9.16 -2.62 -1.97
N TYR A 136 9.60 -3.81 -2.34
CA TYR A 136 11.00 -4.11 -2.52
C TYR A 136 11.23 -4.94 -3.77
N GLN A 137 12.09 -4.48 -4.67
CA GLN A 137 12.45 -5.23 -5.86
C GLN A 137 13.60 -6.19 -5.53
N ILE A 138 13.30 -7.49 -5.50
CA ILE A 138 14.29 -8.53 -5.20
C ILE A 138 15.27 -8.68 -6.36
N LEU A 139 14.71 -8.74 -7.57
CA LEU A 139 15.42 -8.85 -8.83
C LEU A 139 14.52 -8.25 -9.91
N PRO A 140 14.97 -7.35 -10.79
CA PRO A 140 14.12 -6.89 -11.89
C PRO A 140 13.60 -8.06 -12.75
N PRO A 141 12.29 -8.13 -13.08
CA PRO A 141 11.21 -7.21 -12.68
C PRO A 141 10.52 -7.55 -11.35
N LEU A 142 10.83 -8.67 -10.71
CA LEU A 142 10.17 -9.20 -9.51
C LEU A 142 10.29 -8.28 -8.28
N LEU A 143 9.13 -7.98 -7.68
CA LEU A 143 9.03 -7.29 -6.39
C LEU A 143 8.20 -8.08 -5.37
N VAL A 144 8.41 -7.74 -4.10
CA VAL A 144 7.53 -8.09 -2.99
C VAL A 144 6.84 -6.83 -2.47
N ASN A 145 5.59 -7.00 -2.04
CA ASN A 145 4.84 -5.99 -1.30
C ASN A 145 4.59 -6.49 0.12
N LEU A 146 4.78 -5.62 1.09
CA LEU A 146 4.31 -5.77 2.45
C LEU A 146 3.40 -4.59 2.76
N SER A 147 2.14 -4.85 3.11
CA SER A 147 1.22 -3.76 3.42
C SER A 147 0.38 -4.01 4.64
N TYR A 148 -0.04 -2.92 5.27
CA TYR A 148 -0.91 -2.93 6.45
C TYR A 148 -2.08 -1.98 6.24
N ASP A 149 -3.25 -2.43 6.68
CA ASP A 149 -4.50 -1.68 6.68
C ASP A 149 -5.10 -1.77 8.10
N SER A 150 -5.36 -0.61 8.72
CA SER A 150 -5.90 -0.55 10.07
C SER A 150 -7.36 -0.99 10.17
N HIS A 151 -8.10 -1.07 9.05
CA HIS A 151 -9.49 -1.50 9.02
C HIS A 151 -9.63 -3.01 9.25
N ALA A 152 -8.85 -3.81 8.53
CA ALA A 152 -8.81 -5.26 8.70
C ALA A 152 -7.84 -5.70 9.82
N GLU A 153 -7.06 -4.78 10.37
CA GLU A 153 -5.96 -5.04 11.32
C GLU A 153 -5.03 -6.18 10.85
N THR A 154 -4.78 -6.27 9.54
CA THR A 154 -4.04 -7.37 8.93
C THR A 154 -2.85 -6.90 8.11
N ILE A 155 -1.90 -7.81 7.93
CA ILE A 155 -0.74 -7.63 7.07
C ILE A 155 -0.98 -8.42 5.78
N PHE A 156 -0.82 -7.74 4.65
CA PHE A 156 -0.80 -8.35 3.34
C PHE A 156 0.64 -8.57 2.90
N ILE A 157 0.87 -9.73 2.28
CA ILE A 157 2.10 -10.06 1.59
C ILE A 157 1.75 -10.26 0.13
N GLY A 158 2.50 -9.61 -0.75
CA GLY A 158 2.26 -9.65 -2.18
C GLY A 158 3.53 -9.86 -3.00
N LEU A 159 3.30 -10.27 -4.24
CA LEU A 159 4.29 -10.40 -5.30
C LEU A 159 3.85 -9.55 -6.48
N GLY A 160 4.82 -9.05 -7.22
CA GLY A 160 4.53 -8.19 -8.36
C GLY A 160 5.66 -8.13 -9.36
N LEU A 161 5.41 -7.34 -10.39
CA LEU A 161 6.36 -7.01 -11.46
C LEU A 161 6.50 -5.50 -11.52
N SER A 162 7.73 -5.04 -11.64
CA SER A 162 8.08 -3.65 -11.90
C SER A 162 8.93 -3.54 -13.15
N TYR A 163 8.57 -2.61 -14.02
CA TYR A 163 9.13 -2.43 -15.36
C TYR A 163 9.19 -0.95 -15.74
N ASN A 164 9.89 -0.67 -16.85
CA ASN A 164 9.87 0.62 -17.53
C ASN A 164 8.74 0.61 -18.55
#